data_AF-A0ABD0K2M3-F1
#
_entry.id   AF-A0ABD0K2M3-F1
#
_cell.length_a   1.000
_cell.length_b   1.000
_cell.length_c   1.000
_cell.angle_alpha   90.00
_cell.angle_beta   90.00
_cell.angle_gamma   90.00
#
_symmetry.space_group_name_H-M   'P 1'
#
loop_
_entity.id
_entity.type
_entity.pdbx_description
1 polymer ?
#
loop_
_entity_poly.entity_id
_entity_poly.type
_entity_poly.pdbx_seq_one_letter_code
_entity_poly.pdbx_strand_id
1 'polypeptide(L)'
;MVDANELEPQIVKPEKTAFTFGKDTPTQTEIKWSPPDNADKFSALTYNMEVDGGQGWTALNDSRQPLLRVYFTSEKIIVGRYSRAQEVEPVAVRLHVRATGTVKTQGQEENISGPWSDDIWLTLEGSCVTENTSV
;
A
#
# COMPACT_ATOMS: atom_id res chain seq x y z
N MET A 1 22.41 17.27 -21.56
CA MET A 1 22.41 15.95 -20.90
C MET A 1 21.22 15.98 -19.97
N VAL A 2 20.26 15.07 -20.14
CA VAL A 2 19.16 14.92 -19.17
C VAL A 2 19.77 14.18 -18.00
N ASP A 3 19.74 14.75 -16.80
CA ASP A 3 20.25 14.05 -15.63
C ASP A 3 19.44 12.76 -15.44
N ALA A 4 20.12 11.63 -15.21
CA ALA A 4 19.46 10.34 -15.01
C ALA A 4 18.43 10.38 -13.86
N ASN A 5 18.59 11.32 -12.93
CA ASN A 5 17.70 11.58 -11.82
C ASN A 5 16.35 12.21 -12.22
N GLU A 6 16.21 12.74 -13.44
CA GLU A 6 14.93 13.28 -13.95
C GLU A 6 14.03 12.21 -14.57
N LEU A 7 14.59 11.05 -14.94
CA LEU A 7 13.90 9.95 -15.60
C LEU A 7 13.46 8.85 -14.63
N GLU A 8 13.72 9.02 -13.33
CA GLU A 8 13.23 8.15 -12.27
C GLU A 8 12.03 8.82 -11.57
N PRO A 9 10.91 8.11 -11.37
CA PRO A 9 9.80 8.66 -10.57
C PRO A 9 10.30 9.03 -9.17
N GLN A 10 9.98 10.23 -8.71
CA GLN A 10 10.28 10.62 -7.34
C GLN A 10 9.45 9.81 -6.33
N ILE A 11 9.88 9.84 -5.06
CA ILE A 11 9.18 9.17 -3.97
C ILE A 11 7.73 9.63 -3.89
N VAL A 12 6.81 8.66 -3.79
CA VAL A 12 5.39 8.95 -3.56
C VAL A 12 5.17 9.29 -2.09
N LYS A 13 4.21 10.18 -1.82
CA LYS A 13 3.93 10.67 -0.46
C LYS A 13 2.55 10.18 -0.01
N PRO A 14 2.47 9.18 0.89
CA PRO A 14 1.21 8.78 1.50
C PRO A 14 0.54 9.96 2.21
N GLU A 15 -0.78 10.10 2.08
CA GLU A 15 -1.53 11.13 2.81
C GLU A 15 -1.53 10.87 4.33
N LYS A 16 -1.42 9.60 4.71
CA LYS A 16 -1.32 9.14 6.10
C LYS A 16 -0.45 7.88 6.15
N THR A 17 0.34 7.75 7.21
CA THR A 17 1.28 6.64 7.43
C THR A 17 0.84 5.68 8.55
N ALA A 18 -0.35 5.88 9.14
CA ALA A 18 -0.85 5.03 10.22
C ALA A 18 -2.38 4.88 10.16
N PHE A 19 -2.86 3.64 10.13
CA PHE A 19 -4.28 3.29 10.13
C PHE A 19 -4.54 2.26 11.21
N THR A 20 -5.65 2.43 11.93
CA THR A 20 -6.11 1.48 12.95
C THR A 20 -7.49 0.99 12.53
N PHE A 21 -7.62 -0.32 12.43
CA PHE A 21 -8.81 -1.05 12.00
C PHE A 21 -9.39 -1.78 13.20
N GLY A 22 -10.53 -1.32 13.69
CA GLY A 22 -11.27 -1.90 14.79
C GLY A 22 -12.73 -2.16 14.42
N LYS A 23 -13.54 -2.53 15.42
CA LYS A 23 -14.96 -2.87 15.25
C LYS A 23 -15.79 -1.76 14.58
N ASP A 24 -15.40 -0.51 14.79
CA ASP A 24 -16.12 0.68 14.30
C ASP A 24 -15.55 1.21 12.98
N THR A 25 -14.48 0.59 12.46
CA THR A 25 -13.89 0.99 11.19
C THR A 25 -14.79 0.55 10.04
N PRO A 26 -15.01 1.40 9.02
CA PRO A 26 -15.73 1.00 7.83
C PRO A 26 -15.12 -0.26 7.21
N THR A 27 -15.97 -1.15 6.69
CA THR A 27 -15.56 -2.40 6.02
C THR A 27 -14.64 -2.18 4.82
N GLN A 28 -14.54 -0.94 4.36
CA GLN A 28 -13.62 -0.49 3.33
C GLN A 28 -12.99 0.83 3.73
N THR A 29 -11.66 0.91 3.67
CA THR A 29 -10.88 2.14 3.84
C THR A 29 -9.96 2.33 2.64
N GLU A 30 -9.77 3.58 2.23
CA GLU A 30 -8.83 3.94 1.17
C GLU A 30 -7.54 4.48 1.77
N ILE A 31 -6.42 3.88 1.39
CA ILE A 31 -5.08 4.43 1.61
C ILE A 31 -4.72 5.19 0.34
N LYS A 32 -4.38 6.47 0.48
CA LYS A 32 -4.11 7.37 -0.65
C LYS A 32 -2.71 7.95 -0.56
N TRP A 33 -2.17 8.29 -1.71
CA TRP A 33 -0.90 9.00 -1.83
C TRP A 33 -0.98 10.03 -2.94
N SER A 34 -0.06 10.98 -2.94
CA SER A 34 0.12 11.87 -4.08
C SER A 34 0.98 11.18 -5.14
N PRO A 35 0.70 11.38 -6.45
CA PRO A 35 1.64 11.05 -7.50
C PRO A 35 3.01 11.70 -7.27
N PRO A 36 4.10 11.16 -7.85
CA PRO A 36 5.41 11.82 -7.82
C PRO A 36 5.36 13.24 -8.38
N ASP A 37 6.17 14.15 -7.85
CA ASP A 37 6.18 15.56 -8.28
C ASP A 37 6.61 15.70 -9.76
N ASN A 38 7.35 14.72 -10.31
CA ASN A 38 7.76 14.63 -11.72
C ASN A 38 6.90 13.68 -12.56
N ALA A 39 5.64 13.43 -12.15
CA ALA A 39 4.74 12.52 -12.86
C ALA A 39 4.50 12.88 -14.34
N ASP A 40 4.62 14.17 -14.69
CA ASP A 40 4.45 14.70 -16.05
C ASP A 40 5.52 14.22 -17.03
N LYS A 41 6.65 13.68 -16.55
CA LYS A 41 7.74 13.16 -17.37
C LYS A 41 7.46 11.77 -17.95
N PHE A 42 6.44 11.09 -17.46
CA PHE A 42 6.14 9.71 -17.82
C PHE A 42 4.90 9.62 -18.69
N SER A 43 4.96 8.75 -19.70
CA SER A 43 3.82 8.49 -20.59
C SER A 43 2.71 7.69 -19.90
N ALA A 44 3.08 6.91 -18.89
CA ALA A 44 2.18 6.20 -18.00
C ALA A 44 2.83 6.06 -16.62
N LEU A 45 1.99 5.99 -15.59
CA LEU A 45 2.40 5.67 -14.22
C LEU A 45 1.60 4.49 -13.70
N THR A 46 2.31 3.57 -13.06
CA THR A 46 1.75 2.51 -12.23
C THR A 46 2.34 2.61 -10.83
N TYR A 47 1.63 2.08 -9.84
CA TYR A 47 2.07 2.04 -8.46
C TYR A 47 2.23 0.60 -8.05
N ASN A 48 3.45 0.21 -7.69
CA ASN A 48 3.72 -1.10 -7.09
C ASN A 48 3.61 -0.98 -5.59
N MET A 49 3.03 -2.00 -4.95
CA MET A 49 2.83 -2.04 -3.50
C MET A 49 3.28 -3.39 -2.96
N GLU A 50 3.92 -3.35 -1.80
CA GLU A 50 4.24 -4.55 -1.04
C GLU A 50 3.81 -4.39 0.41
N VAL A 51 3.49 -5.52 1.03
CA VAL A 51 3.14 -5.59 2.44
C VAL A 51 4.07 -6.54 3.18
N ASP A 52 4.46 -6.20 4.39
CA ASP A 52 5.16 -7.08 5.32
C ASP A 52 4.28 -7.36 6.53
N GLY A 53 3.90 -8.64 6.66
CA GLY A 53 3.15 -9.18 7.78
C GLY A 53 4.00 -9.83 8.87
N GLY A 54 5.33 -9.68 8.84
CA GLY A 54 6.29 -10.33 9.74
C GLY A 54 7.02 -11.52 9.13
N GLN A 55 6.83 -11.82 7.84
CA GLN A 55 7.54 -12.87 7.10
C GLN A 55 8.30 -12.32 5.89
N GLY A 56 8.40 -10.99 5.77
CA GLY A 56 9.01 -10.31 4.64
C GLY A 56 7.98 -9.71 3.68
N TRP A 57 8.49 -8.94 2.74
CA TRP A 57 7.69 -8.17 1.79
C TRP A 57 7.03 -9.07 0.74
N THR A 58 5.73 -8.88 0.56
CA THR A 58 4.90 -9.59 -0.42
C THR A 58 4.25 -8.60 -1.36
N ALA A 59 4.43 -8.78 -2.67
CA ALA A 59 3.78 -7.97 -3.69
C ALA A 59 2.26 -8.14 -3.68
N LEU A 60 1.53 -7.02 -3.72
CA LEU A 60 0.08 -7.01 -3.67
C LEU A 60 -0.54 -7.07 -5.07
N ASN A 61 -0.57 -5.93 -5.74
CA ASN A 61 -1.05 -5.73 -7.11
C ASN A 61 -0.54 -4.36 -7.55
N ASP A 62 -0.42 -4.16 -8.86
CA ASP A 62 -0.12 -2.84 -9.40
C ASP A 62 -1.42 -2.04 -9.58
N SER A 63 -1.38 -0.75 -9.29
CA SER A 63 -2.51 0.16 -9.49
C SER A 63 -2.15 1.27 -10.46
N ARG A 64 -3.11 1.73 -11.27
CA ARG A 64 -2.98 2.97 -12.06
C ARG A 64 -3.53 4.19 -11.32
N GLN A 65 -4.15 3.97 -10.17
CA GLN A 65 -4.70 5.02 -9.32
C GLN A 65 -3.83 5.14 -8.07
N PRO A 66 -3.65 6.36 -7.53
CA PRO A 66 -2.83 6.57 -6.35
C PRO A 66 -3.61 6.25 -5.06
N LEU A 67 -4.24 5.08 -5.05
CA LEU A 67 -4.98 4.55 -3.92
C LEU A 67 -4.92 3.03 -3.86
N LEU A 68 -5.03 2.51 -2.64
CA LEU A 68 -5.24 1.11 -2.32
C LEU A 68 -6.48 0.98 -1.43
N ARG A 69 -7.38 0.07 -1.79
CA ARG A 69 -8.52 -0.28 -0.94
C ARG A 69 -8.11 -1.41 0.00
N VAL A 70 -8.32 -1.16 1.29
CA VAL A 70 -8.21 -2.15 2.35
C VAL A 70 -9.62 -2.53 2.77
N TYR A 71 -9.89 -3.83 2.78
CA TYR A 71 -11.16 -4.36 3.24
C TYR A 71 -10.98 -5.00 4.61
N PHE A 72 -11.99 -4.85 5.46
CA PHE A 72 -12.01 -5.40 6.79
C PHE A 72 -13.32 -6.13 7.03
N THR A 73 -13.22 -7.29 7.69
CA THR A 73 -14.34 -7.99 8.30
C THR A 73 -14.01 -8.23 9.77
N SER A 74 -14.99 -8.67 10.57
CA SER A 74 -14.77 -9.06 11.96
C SER A 74 -13.75 -10.19 12.18
N GLU A 75 -13.20 -10.79 11.12
CA GLU A 75 -12.31 -11.95 11.20
C GLU A 75 -10.98 -11.74 10.48
N LYS A 76 -10.87 -10.74 9.59
CA LYS A 76 -9.66 -10.56 8.78
C LYS A 76 -9.53 -9.15 8.20
N ILE A 77 -8.28 -8.78 7.95
CA ILE A 77 -7.92 -7.68 7.06
C ILE A 77 -7.52 -8.24 5.70
N ILE A 78 -7.96 -7.60 4.63
CA ILE A 78 -7.59 -7.91 3.24
C ILE A 78 -6.97 -6.65 2.62
N VAL A 79 -5.71 -6.78 2.21
CA VAL A 79 -4.89 -5.73 1.60
C VAL A 79 -4.44 -6.27 0.24
N GLY A 80 -5.16 -5.96 -0.83
CA GLY A 80 -4.85 -6.53 -2.15
C GLY A 80 -4.90 -8.07 -2.16
N ARG A 81 -3.76 -8.72 -2.45
CA ARG A 81 -3.59 -10.19 -2.41
C ARG A 81 -3.22 -10.74 -1.03
N TYR A 82 -2.90 -9.86 -0.08
CA TYR A 82 -2.59 -10.25 1.28
C TYR A 82 -3.86 -10.28 2.12
N SER A 83 -3.99 -11.31 2.95
CA SER A 83 -5.02 -11.37 3.97
C SER A 83 -4.42 -11.90 5.26
N ARG A 84 -4.85 -11.34 6.38
CA ARG A 84 -4.47 -11.82 7.71
C ARG A 84 -5.70 -11.93 8.59
N ALA A 85 -5.82 -13.07 9.26
CA ALA A 85 -6.87 -13.29 10.23
C ALA A 85 -6.66 -12.38 11.45
N GLN A 86 -7.75 -12.05 12.12
CA GLN A 86 -7.72 -11.36 13.39
C GLN A 86 -7.13 -12.28 14.46
N GLU A 87 -6.29 -11.71 15.32
CA GLU A 87 -5.69 -12.40 16.46
C GLU A 87 -6.17 -11.74 17.76
N VAL A 88 -5.91 -12.39 18.90
CA VAL A 88 -6.26 -11.85 20.22
C VAL A 88 -5.48 -10.57 20.50
N GLU A 89 -4.23 -10.52 20.06
CA GLU A 89 -3.37 -9.35 20.17
C GLU A 89 -3.48 -8.48 18.92
N PRO A 90 -3.26 -7.16 19.05
CA PRO A 90 -3.20 -6.28 17.90
C PRO A 90 -2.14 -6.74 16.90
N VAL A 91 -2.53 -6.80 15.63
CA VAL A 91 -1.64 -7.17 14.54
C VAL A 91 -1.23 -5.90 13.80
N ALA A 92 0.06 -5.65 13.70
CA ALA A 92 0.59 -4.59 12.85
C ALA A 92 1.19 -5.17 11.56
N VAL A 93 0.86 -4.59 10.41
CA VAL A 93 1.51 -4.86 9.14
C VAL A 93 2.01 -3.57 8.51
N ARG A 94 3.08 -3.67 7.72
CA ARG A 94 3.68 -2.53 7.02
C ARG A 94 3.37 -2.60 5.55
N LEU A 95 3.03 -1.47 4.95
CA LEU A 95 2.79 -1.31 3.54
C LEU A 95 3.73 -0.22 3.02
N HIS A 96 4.36 -0.42 1.88
CA HIS A 96 5.04 0.66 1.16
C HIS A 96 4.63 0.66 -0.31
N VAL A 97 4.77 1.81 -0.94
CA VAL A 97 4.38 2.01 -2.33
C VAL A 97 5.46 2.76 -3.07
N ARG A 98 5.67 2.41 -4.34
CA ARG A 98 6.54 3.16 -5.26
C ARG A 98 5.82 3.40 -6.57
N ALA A 99 6.21 4.46 -7.26
CA ALA A 99 5.78 4.70 -8.63
C ALA A 99 6.72 4.00 -9.63
N THR A 100 6.15 3.49 -10.71
CA THR A 100 6.88 3.01 -11.89
C THR A 100 6.37 3.78 -13.09
N GLY A 101 7.28 4.52 -13.72
CA GLY A 101 6.99 5.36 -14.88
C GLY A 101 7.42 4.69 -16.17
N THR A 102 6.58 4.79 -17.21
CA THR A 102 6.93 4.35 -18.56
C THR A 102 7.53 5.52 -19.35
N VAL A 103 8.79 5.37 -19.75
CA VAL A 103 9.51 6.32 -20.63
C VAL A 103 9.65 5.74 -22.03
N LYS A 104 9.70 6.61 -23.04
CA LYS A 104 9.96 6.24 -24.43
C LYS A 104 11.36 6.66 -24.81
N THR A 105 12.26 5.70 -24.95
CA THR A 105 13.65 5.93 -25.35
C THR A 105 13.88 5.24 -26.69
N GLN A 106 14.22 6.01 -27.73
CA GLN A 106 14.57 5.48 -29.07
C GLN A 106 13.52 4.51 -29.67
N GLY A 107 12.23 4.72 -29.38
CA GLY A 107 11.13 3.90 -29.89
C GLY A 107 10.82 2.64 -29.07
N GLN A 108 11.55 2.39 -27.98
CA GLN A 108 11.23 1.35 -27.00
C GLN A 108 10.60 1.97 -25.75
N GLU A 109 9.63 1.26 -25.18
CA GLU A 109 9.03 1.60 -23.89
C GLU A 109 9.80 0.89 -22.77
N GLU A 110 10.28 1.67 -21.82
CA GLU A 110 11.01 1.17 -20.65
C GLU A 110 10.26 1.57 -19.38
N ASN A 111 10.21 0.67 -18.41
CA ASN A 111 9.62 0.95 -17.10
C ASN A 111 10.73 1.21 -16.08
N ILE A 112 10.69 2.39 -15.47
CA ILE A 112 11.65 2.82 -14.45
C ILE A 112 10.90 2.95 -13.13
N SER A 113 11.32 2.18 -12.13
CA SER A 113 10.77 2.26 -10.78
C SER A 113 11.52 3.30 -9.95
N GLY A 114 10.77 4.14 -9.25
CA GLY A 114 11.29 5.05 -8.23
C GLY A 114 11.54 4.37 -6.88
N PRO A 115 11.90 5.15 -5.86
CA PRO A 115 12.11 4.64 -4.51
C PRO A 115 10.77 4.27 -3.84
N TRP A 116 10.86 3.38 -2.85
CA TRP A 116 9.75 3.09 -1.94
C TRP A 116 9.43 4.31 -1.06
N SER A 117 8.14 4.48 -0.76
CA SER A 117 7.65 5.46 0.21
C SER A 117 8.11 5.15 1.63
N ASP A 118 7.82 6.08 2.55
CA ASP A 118 7.76 5.74 3.96
C ASP A 118 6.76 4.59 4.21
N ASP A 119 7.04 3.79 5.24
CA ASP A 119 6.18 2.70 5.68
C ASP A 119 4.82 3.26 6.18
N ILE A 120 3.76 2.67 5.67
CA ILE A 120 2.38 2.87 6.10
C ILE A 120 2.01 1.72 7.03
N TRP A 121 1.75 2.05 8.29
CA TRP A 121 1.39 1.10 9.32
C TRP A 121 -0.12 0.84 9.31
N LEU A 122 -0.49 -0.43 9.23
CA LEU A 122 -1.87 -0.90 9.32
C LEU A 122 -2.00 -1.78 10.56
N THR A 123 -2.70 -1.28 11.58
CA THR A 123 -2.92 -1.99 12.83
C THR A 123 -4.34 -2.52 12.87
N LEU A 124 -4.47 -3.84 12.95
CA LEU A 124 -5.73 -4.51 13.28
C LEU A 124 -5.84 -4.57 14.80
N GLU A 125 -6.86 -3.95 15.38
CA GLU A 125 -7.16 -4.12 16.79
C GLU A 125 -7.51 -5.59 17.05
N GLY A 126 -7.02 -6.16 18.15
CA GLY A 126 -7.44 -7.50 18.57
C GLY A 126 -8.90 -7.46 19.05
N SER A 127 -9.72 -8.42 18.65
CA SER A 127 -11.04 -8.64 19.25
C SER A 127 -10.91 -9.78 20.24
N CYS A 128 -11.07 -9.52 21.55
CA CYS A 128 -11.52 -10.59 22.43
C CYS A 128 -13.04 -10.73 22.24
N VAL A 129 -13.49 -11.85 21.66
CA VAL A 129 -14.83 -12.32 21.98
C VAL A 129 -14.66 -13.16 23.23
N THR A 130 -14.83 -12.54 24.40
CA THR A 130 -15.27 -13.32 25.56
C THR A 130 -16.69 -13.76 25.25
N GLU A 131 -16.86 -14.98 24.73
CA GLU A 131 -18.12 -15.68 24.89
C GLU A 131 -18.38 -15.79 26.39
N ASN A 132 -19.19 -14.88 26.93
CA ASN A 132 -19.86 -15.10 28.19
C ASN A 132 -20.92 -16.19 27.93
N THR A 133 -20.51 -17.45 27.96
CA THR A 133 -21.43 -18.56 28.11
C THR A 133 -21.92 -18.56 29.56
N SER A 134 -22.94 -17.75 29.83
CA SER A 134 -23.79 -17.97 30.99
C SER A 134 -24.91 -18.93 30.58
N VAL A 135 -24.73 -20.21 30.90
CA VAL A 135 -25.84 -21.13 31.24
C VAL A 135 -25.35 -22.12 32.29
#